data_AF-A0A3P7DAL4-F1
#
_entry.id   AF-A0A3P7DAL4-F1
#
_cell.length_a   1.000
_cell.length_b   1.000
_cell.length_c   1.000
_cell.angle_alpha   90.00
_cell.angle_beta   90.00
_cell.angle_gamma   90.00
#
_symmetry.space_group_name_H-M   'P 1'
#
loop_
_entity.id
_entity.type
_entity.pdbx_description
1 polymer ?
#
loop_
_entity_poly.entity_id
_entity_poly.type
_entity_poly.pdbx_seq_one_letter_code
_entity_poly.pdbx_strand_id
1 'polypeptide(L)' 'MQSKQIGNSAKRKWRPFTINCDTEVDEKGDLCREWARADLCDTHRPTMFLFCRRTCLCIGPPTDAPI' A
#
# COMPACT_ATOMS: atom_id res chain seq x y z
N MET A 1 15.61 34.68 30.73
CA MET A 1 14.88 34.95 29.48
C MET A 1 15.43 34.01 28.41
N GLN A 2 14.73 32.91 28.08
CA GLN A 2 15.09 32.08 26.93
C GLN A 2 13.82 31.93 26.07
N SER A 3 13.82 32.68 24.98
CA SER A 3 12.70 32.80 24.04
C SER A 3 12.60 31.55 23.15
N LYS A 4 11.36 31.13 22.92
CA LYS A 4 10.89 30.06 22.05
C LYS A 4 11.57 30.07 20.67
N GLN A 5 12.15 28.95 20.25
CA GLN A 5 12.32 28.70 18.81
C GLN A 5 11.05 28.01 18.30
N ILE A 6 10.23 28.80 17.60
CA ILE A 6 9.08 28.32 16.84
C ILE A 6 9.61 27.40 15.75
N GLY A 7 9.25 26.12 15.84
CA GLY A 7 9.65 25.09 14.89
C GLY A 7 9.39 25.56 13.46
N ASN A 8 10.45 25.51 12.66
CA ASN A 8 10.43 25.86 11.26
C ASN A 8 9.58 24.82 10.53
N SER A 9 8.28 25.12 10.38
CA SER A 9 7.32 24.36 9.58
C SER A 9 7.69 24.50 8.10
N ALA A 10 8.86 23.98 7.72
CA ALA A 10 9.25 23.80 6.34
C ALA A 10 8.13 23.00 5.68
N LYS A 11 7.35 23.67 4.83
CA LYS A 11 6.16 23.10 4.19
C LYS A 11 6.61 21.84 3.46
N ARG A 12 6.37 20.67 4.05
CA ARG A 12 6.77 19.41 3.42
C ARG A 12 5.99 19.33 2.12
N LYS A 13 6.69 19.46 0.99
CA LYS A 13 6.11 19.28 -0.33
C LYS A 13 5.64 17.83 -0.41
N TRP A 14 4.32 17.65 -0.40
CA TRP A 14 3.70 16.35 -0.64
C TRP A 14 4.18 15.81 -1.98
N ARG A 15 4.50 14.53 -2.00
CA ARG A 15 4.91 13.79 -3.19
C ARG A 15 3.99 12.57 -3.30
N PRO A 16 3.56 12.20 -4.52
CA PRO A 16 2.84 10.96 -4.73
C PRO A 16 3.62 9.78 -4.14
N PHE A 17 2.89 8.82 -3.60
CA PHE A 17 3.48 7.55 -3.22
C PHE A 17 4.01 6.84 -4.47
N THR A 18 5.23 6.31 -4.39
CA THR A 18 5.84 5.47 -5.42
C THR A 18 6.21 4.14 -4.78
N ILE A 19 5.70 3.06 -5.36
CA ILE A 19 5.99 1.69 -4.93
C ILE A 19 7.21 1.15 -5.67
N ASN A 20 8.03 0.33 -4.99
CA ASN A 20 9.13 -0.41 -5.62
C ASN A 20 8.89 -1.92 -5.52
N CYS A 21 8.34 -2.50 -6.58
CA CYS A 21 7.92 -3.91 -6.63
C CYS A 21 9.03 -4.94 -6.42
N ASP A 22 10.30 -4.57 -6.55
CA ASP A 22 11.43 -5.47 -6.27
C ASP A 22 11.63 -5.68 -4.76
N THR A 23 11.14 -4.75 -3.95
CA THR A 23 11.30 -4.76 -2.48
C THR A 23 10.02 -5.11 -1.72
N GLU A 24 8.88 -5.08 -2.40
CA GLU A 24 7.59 -5.35 -1.78
C GLU A 24 7.40 -6.84 -1.54
N VAL A 25 6.89 -7.16 -0.35
CA VAL A 25 6.59 -8.53 0.07
C VAL A 25 5.18 -8.56 0.65
N ASP A 26 4.51 -9.68 0.42
CA ASP A 26 3.21 -9.94 1.01
C ASP A 26 3.41 -10.52 2.41
N GLU A 27 2.90 -9.82 3.43
CA GLU A 27 2.99 -10.23 4.82
C GLU A 27 2.16 -11.50 5.09
N LYS A 28 1.09 -11.70 4.32
CA LYS A 28 0.18 -12.86 4.47
C LYS A 28 0.45 -13.97 3.44
N GLY A 29 1.51 -13.86 2.65
CA GLY A 29 1.93 -14.89 1.70
C GLY A 29 0.80 -15.33 0.76
N ASP A 30 0.54 -16.64 0.74
CA ASP A 30 -0.44 -17.25 -0.18
C ASP A 30 -1.88 -16.76 0.02
N LEU A 31 -2.24 -16.31 1.22
CA LEU A 31 -3.56 -15.70 1.50
C LEU A 31 -3.80 -14.46 0.65
N CYS A 32 -2.75 -13.72 0.28
CA CYS A 32 -2.91 -12.54 -0.55
C CYS A 32 -3.45 -12.87 -1.94
N ARG A 33 -3.12 -14.03 -2.50
CA ARG A 33 -3.68 -14.50 -3.78
C ARG A 33 -5.15 -14.92 -3.65
N GLU A 34 -5.53 -15.50 -2.52
CA GLU A 34 -6.94 -15.82 -2.24
C GLU A 34 -7.77 -14.56 -2.04
N TRP A 35 -7.24 -13.62 -1.26
CA TRP A 35 -7.89 -12.33 -1.00
C TRP A 35 -7.99 -11.48 -2.28
N ALA A 36 -6.96 -11.49 -3.12
CA ALA A 36 -7.01 -10.82 -4.42
C ALA A 36 -8.07 -11.45 -5.35
N ARG A 37 -8.20 -12.78 -5.36
CA ARG A 37 -9.28 -13.48 -6.09
C ARG A 37 -10.67 -13.15 -5.57
N ALA A 38 -10.79 -12.87 -4.28
CA ALA A 38 -12.03 -12.45 -3.64
C ALA A 38 -12.29 -10.94 -3.77
N ASP A 39 -11.64 -10.26 -4.72
CA ASP A 39 -11.80 -8.83 -5.02
C ASP A 39 -11.44 -7.90 -3.84
N LEU A 40 -10.63 -8.39 -2.88
CA LEU A 40 -10.29 -7.61 -1.68
C LEU A 40 -9.27 -6.51 -1.96
N CYS A 41 -8.50 -6.59 -3.05
CA CYS A 41 -7.56 -5.53 -3.42
C CYS A 41 -8.25 -4.18 -3.60
N ASP A 42 -9.46 -4.18 -4.16
CA ASP A 42 -10.24 -2.96 -4.40
C ASP A 42 -11.23 -2.69 -3.25
N THR A 43 -11.97 -3.71 -2.80
CA THR A 43 -13.00 -3.54 -1.76
C THR A 43 -12.43 -3.29 -0.36
N HIS A 44 -11.28 -3.89 -0.03
CA HIS A 44 -10.59 -3.75 1.25
C HIS A 44 -9.19 -3.14 1.07
N ARG A 45 -9.09 -2.14 0.19
CA ARG A 45 -7.83 -1.52 -0.24
C ARG A 45 -6.88 -1.12 0.89
N PRO A 46 -7.31 -0.50 2.02
CA PRO A 46 -6.40 -0.17 3.12
C PRO A 46 -5.79 -1.42 3.78
N THR A 47 -6.60 -2.45 4.01
CA THR A 47 -6.16 -3.72 4.61
C THR A 47 -5.21 -4.45 3.67
N MET A 48 -5.55 -4.52 2.39
CA MET A 48 -4.69 -5.15 1.39
C MET A 48 -3.40 -4.39 1.15
N PHE A 49 -3.41 -3.06 1.24
CA PHE A 49 -2.20 -2.26 1.21
C PHE A 49 -1.25 -2.57 2.38
N LEU A 50 -1.77 -2.88 3.56
CA LEU A 50 -0.91 -3.23 4.69
C LEU A 50 -0.28 -4.61 4.51
N PHE A 51 -1.08 -5.59 4.10
CA PHE A 51 -0.69 -7.00 4.19
C PHE A 51 -0.30 -7.67 2.87
N CYS A 52 -0.81 -7.16 1.76
CA CYS A 52 -0.81 -7.82 0.46
C CYS A 52 -0.46 -6.84 -0.68
N ARG A 53 0.31 -5.80 -0.36
CA ARG A 53 0.63 -4.71 -1.30
C ARG A 53 1.35 -5.18 -2.55
N ARG A 54 2.21 -6.21 -2.47
CA ARG A 54 2.88 -6.74 -3.65
C ARG A 54 1.86 -7.42 -4.57
N THR A 55 1.04 -8.31 -4.02
CA THR A 55 -0.01 -8.96 -4.82
C THR A 55 -0.94 -7.92 -5.43
N CYS A 56 -1.45 -6.96 -4.66
CA CYS A 56 -2.47 -6.02 -5.17
C CYS A 56 -1.93 -4.90 -6.06
N LEU A 57 -0.67 -4.46 -5.91
CA LEU A 57 -0.14 -3.29 -6.61
C LEU A 57 0.99 -3.60 -7.61
N CYS A 58 1.64 -4.75 -7.50
CA CYS A 58 2.76 -5.13 -8.37
C CYS A 58 2.44 -6.29 -9.31
N ILE A 59 1.74 -7.30 -8.81
CA ILE A 59 1.32 -8.46 -9.61
C ILE A 59 -0.06 -8.20 -10.22
N GLY A 60 -0.96 -7.63 -9.43
CA GLY A 60 -2.37 -7.45 -9.76
C GLY A 60 -3.20 -8.67 -9.34
N PRO A 61 -4.52 -8.47 -9.13
CA PRO A 61 -5.42 -9.60 -8.94
C PRO A 61 -5.40 -10.49 -10.20
N PRO A 62 -5.49 -11.82 -10.06
CA PRO A 62 -5.60 -12.69 -11.22
C PRO A 62 -6.85 -12.32 -12.01
N THR A 63 -6.70 -12.20 -13.33
CA THR A 63 -7.74 -11.75 -14.26
C THR A 63 -8.88 -12.75 -14.45
N ASP A 64 -8.91 -13.84 -13.68
CA ASP A 64 -9.94 -14.89 -13.78
C ASP A 64 -11.24 -14.54 -13.06
N ALA A 65 -11.46 -13.25 -12.74
CA ALA A 65 -12.73 -12.79 -12.18
C ALA A 65 -13.86 -13.27 -13.13
N PRO A 66 -14.75 -14.18 -12.68
CA PRO A 66 -15.88 -14.60 -13.49
C PRO A 66 -16.74 -13.37 -13.76
N ILE A 67 -16.95 -13.05 -15.03
CA ILE A 67 -18.07 -12.22 -15.46
C ILE A 67 -19.37 -12.93 -15.07
#